data_AF-A0A8J6VE37-F1
#
_entry.id   AF-A0A8J6VE37-F1
#
_cell.length_a   1.000
_cell.length_b   1.000
_cell.length_c   1.000
_cell.angle_alpha   90.00
_cell.angle_beta   90.00
_cell.angle_gamma   90.00
#
_symmetry.space_group_name_H-M   'P 1'
#
loop_
_entity.id
_entity.type
_entity.pdbx_description
1 polymer ?
#
loop_
_entity_poly.entity_id
_entity_poly.type
_entity_poly.pdbx_seq_one_letter_code
_entity_poly.pdbx_strand_id
1 'polypeptide(L)' 'MQPALYISTKVLPGNKIEISTPELPVGDAVEVFVILSKTSTLSRRSAIDLLDELPGTRLLKTPEEADQYIEEERNVWQA' A
#
# COMPACT_ATOMS: atom_id res chain seq x y z
N MET A 1 -24.51 12.72 -26.08
CA MET A 1 -23.73 12.76 -24.82
C MET A 1 -24.50 11.95 -23.81
N GLN A 2 -23.94 10.87 -23.25
CA GLN A 2 -24.60 10.13 -22.17
C GLN A 2 -24.39 10.91 -20.85
N PRO A 3 -25.44 11.21 -20.08
CA PRO A 3 -25.29 11.86 -18.79
C PRO A 3 -24.64 10.86 -17.82
N ALA A 4 -23.38 11.11 -17.42
CA ALA A 4 -22.71 10.33 -16.40
C ALA A 4 -22.99 10.93 -15.02
N LEU A 5 -23.58 10.15 -14.12
CA LEU A 5 -23.86 10.56 -12.74
C LEU A 5 -22.75 10.04 -11.82
N TYR A 6 -21.95 10.94 -11.24
CA TYR A 6 -20.89 10.58 -10.30
C TYR A 6 -21.40 10.67 -8.85
N ILE A 7 -21.42 9.54 -8.14
CA ILE A 7 -21.84 9.46 -6.74
C ILE A 7 -20.74 8.80 -5.91
N SER A 8 -20.27 9.50 -4.89
CA SER A 8 -19.33 8.97 -3.90
C SER A 8 -20.09 8.50 -2.67
N THR A 9 -19.93 7.22 -2.31
CA THR A 9 -20.58 6.61 -1.14
C THR A 9 -19.64 5.62 -0.46
N LYS A 10 -19.99 5.17 0.75
CA LYS A 10 -19.22 4.19 1.53
C LYS A 10 -19.84 2.81 1.44
N VAL A 11 -19.00 1.80 1.60
CA VAL A 11 -19.46 0.41 1.74
C VAL A 11 -20.01 0.22 3.16
N LEU A 12 -21.26 -0.23 3.25
CA LEU A 12 -21.96 -0.56 4.48
C LEU A 12 -21.65 -2.00 4.92
N PRO A 13 -21.96 -2.38 6.19
CA PRO A 13 -21.85 -3.77 6.64
C PRO A 13 -22.56 -4.75 5.70
N GLY A 14 -21.97 -5.94 5.54
CA GLY A 14 -22.44 -6.93 4.56
C GLY A 14 -22.01 -6.64 3.12
N ASN A 15 -20.98 -5.79 2.93
CA ASN A 15 -20.41 -5.44 1.62
C ASN A 15 -21.44 -4.79 0.67
N LYS A 16 -22.36 -4.00 1.24
CA LYS A 16 -23.47 -3.37 0.51
C LYS A 16 -23.14 -1.92 0.16
N ILE A 17 -23.55 -1.49 -1.04
CA ILE A 17 -23.52 -0.09 -1.48
C ILE A 17 -24.97 0.36 -1.68
N GLU A 18 -25.36 1.48 -1.08
CA GLU A 18 -26.69 2.09 -1.30
C GLU A 18 -26.53 3.42 -2.02
N ILE A 19 -27.34 3.61 -3.07
CA ILE A 19 -27.37 4.80 -3.92
C ILE A 19 -28.82 5.28 -3.94
N SER A 20 -29.05 6.54 -3.59
CA SER A 20 -30.37 7.18 -3.67
C SER A 20 -30.31 8.37 -4.62
N THR A 21 -31.10 8.31 -5.68
CA THR A 21 -31.14 9.31 -6.75
C THR A 21 -32.59 9.72 -6.99
N PRO A 22 -33.08 10.76 -6.30
CA PRO A 22 -34.47 11.22 -6.44
C PRO A 22 -34.78 11.79 -7.85
N GLU A 23 -33.77 11.99 -8.69
CA GLU A 23 -33.89 12.51 -10.06
C GLU A 23 -34.18 11.41 -11.10
N LEU A 24 -34.08 10.13 -10.74
CA LEU A 24 -34.37 9.01 -11.65
C LEU A 24 -35.81 8.54 -11.45
N PRO A 25 -36.70 8.69 -12.46
CA PRO A 25 -38.07 8.23 -12.36
C PRO A 25 -38.15 6.70 -12.40
N VAL A 26 -39.22 6.18 -11.80
CA VAL A 26 -39.49 4.73 -11.78
C VAL A 26 -39.71 4.22 -13.21
N GLY A 27 -38.99 3.16 -13.59
CA GLY A 27 -39.11 2.52 -14.90
C GLY A 27 -37.97 2.82 -15.87
N ASP A 28 -37.09 3.77 -15.53
CA ASP A 28 -35.92 4.07 -16.35
C ASP A 28 -34.85 2.98 -16.21
N ALA A 29 -34.25 2.63 -17.35
CA ALA A 29 -33.10 1.73 -17.38
C ALA A 29 -31.85 2.48 -16.93
N VAL A 30 -31.15 1.95 -15.93
CA VAL A 30 -29.93 2.55 -15.37
C VAL A 30 -28.77 1.57 -15.50
N GLU A 31 -27.63 2.07 -15.94
CA GLU A 31 -26.37 1.33 -15.99
C GLU A 31 -25.43 1.86 -14.89
N VAL A 32 -24.86 0.95 -14.09
CA VAL A 32 -24.01 1.31 -12.95
C VAL A 32 -22.59 0.81 -13.20
N PHE A 33 -21.63 1.74 -13.21
CA PHE A 33 -20.21 1.44 -13.27
C PHE A 33 -19.56 1.67 -11.91
N VAL A 34 -18.99 0.61 -11.34
CA VAL A 34 -18.25 0.69 -10.07
C VAL A 34 -16.76 0.71 -10.36
N ILE A 35 -16.11 1.83 -10.08
CA ILE A 35 -14.65 1.94 -10.12
C ILE A 35 -14.15 1.79 -8.68
N LEU A 36 -13.44 0.70 -8.42
CA LEU A 36 -12.72 0.54 -7.16
C LEU A 36 -11.62 1.60 -7.13
N SER A 37 -11.76 2.58 -6.24
CA SER A 37 -10.62 3.43 -5.89
C SER A 37 -9.50 2.51 -5.44
N LYS A 38 -8.25 2.78 -5.86
CA LYS A 38 -7.08 2.15 -5.26
C LYS A 38 -7.05 2.61 -3.80
N THR A 39 -7.80 1.93 -2.93
CA THR A 39 -7.50 1.93 -1.51
C THR A 39 -6.06 1.44 -1.47
N SER A 40 -5.17 2.29 -0.97
CA SER A 40 -3.77 1.96 -0.74
C SER A 40 -3.73 0.86 0.33
N THR A 41 -4.04 -0.38 -0.05
CA THR A 41 -3.81 -1.58 0.76
C THR A 41 -2.36 -2.02 0.68
N LEU A 42 -1.49 -1.23 0.04
CA LEU A 42 -0.12 -1.15 0.51
C LEU A 42 -0.18 -0.59 1.92
N SER A 43 -0.39 -1.48 2.89
CA SER A 43 -0.05 -1.24 4.28
C SER A 43 1.30 -0.55 4.24
N ARG A 44 1.36 0.73 4.62
CA ARG A 44 2.62 1.44 4.73
C ARG A 44 3.36 0.77 5.88
N ARG A 45 4.07 -0.32 5.57
CA ARG A 45 4.88 -1.03 6.54
C ARG A 45 6.01 -0.09 6.90
N SER A 46 6.27 0.05 8.19
CA SER A 46 7.47 0.74 8.62
C SER A 46 8.68 0.00 8.05
N ALA A 47 9.65 0.74 7.52
CA ALA A 47 10.92 0.14 7.13
C ALA A 47 11.58 -0.58 8.32
N ILE A 48 11.30 -0.10 9.55
CA ILE A 48 11.80 -0.69 10.80
C ILE A 48 11.14 -2.06 11.03
N ASP A 49 9.82 -2.15 10.96
CA ASP A 49 9.09 -3.41 11.16
C ASP A 49 9.53 -4.49 10.15
N LEU A 50 9.78 -4.08 8.90
CA LEU A 50 10.32 -4.98 7.87
C LEU A 50 11.73 -5.50 8.18
N LEU A 51 12.58 -4.67 8.79
CA LEU A 51 13.94 -5.06 9.16
C LEU A 51 13.97 -6.00 10.37
N ASP A 52 12.99 -5.88 11.28
CA ASP A 52 12.85 -6.77 12.45
C ASP A 52 12.22 -8.12 12.09
N GLU A 53 11.35 -8.18 11.07
CA GLU A 53 10.68 -9.40 10.60
C GLU A 53 11.60 -10.35 9.80
N LEU A 54 12.72 -9.88 9.26
CA LEU A 54 13.60 -10.70 8.41
C LEU A 54 14.45 -11.69 9.24
N PRO A 55 14.20 -13.01 9.15
CA PRO A 55 14.99 -14.00 9.86
C PRO A 55 16.24 -14.32 9.03
N GLY A 56 17.40 -13.84 9.45
CA GLY A 56 18.68 -14.30 8.92
C GLY A 56 19.66 -13.19 8.54
N THR A 57 20.79 -13.21 9.24
CA THR A 57 22.11 -12.74 8.78
C THR A 57 22.19 -11.28 8.34
N ARG A 58 22.15 -10.37 9.31
CA ARG A 58 23.02 -9.20 9.20
C ARG A 58 24.45 -9.74 9.03
N LEU A 59 25.10 -9.42 7.91
CA LEU A 59 26.47 -9.84 7.59
C LEU A 59 27.44 -9.46 8.73
N LEU A 60 27.17 -8.32 9.35
CA LEU A 60 27.87 -7.78 10.51
C LEU A 60 26.83 -7.61 11.61
N LYS A 61 27.02 -8.31 12.73
CA LYS A 61 26.07 -8.36 13.84
C LYS A 61 26.27 -7.20 14.80
N THR A 62 27.49 -6.67 14.86
CA THR A 62 27.83 -5.55 15.74
C THR A 62 28.56 -4.43 14.99
N PRO A 63 28.54 -3.20 15.51
CA PRO A 63 29.32 -2.09 14.97
C PRO A 63 30.82 -2.38 14.93
N GLU A 64 31.35 -3.07 15.93
CA GLU A 64 32.77 -3.38 16.04
C GLU A 64 33.23 -4.34 14.94
N GLU A 65 32.40 -5.32 14.56
CA GLU A 65 32.65 -6.19 13.40
C GLU A 65 32.69 -5.38 12.11
N ALA A 66 31.83 -4.36 11.98
CA ALA A 66 31.81 -3.49 10.81
C ALA A 66 33.06 -2.61 10.73
N ASP A 67 33.48 -2.03 11.86
CA ASP A 67 34.67 -1.21 11.94
C ASP A 67 35.93 -2.03 11.58
N GLN A 68 36.04 -3.25 12.13
CA GLN A 68 37.14 -4.16 11.81
C GLN A 68 37.17 -4.52 10.32
N TYR A 69 36.03 -4.89 9.72
CA TYR A 69 35.94 -5.19 8.30
C TYR A 69 36.41 -4.02 7.42
N ILE A 70 36.01 -2.79 7.77
CA ILE A 70 36.39 -1.58 7.04
C ILE A 70 37.89 -1.30 7.15
N GLU A 71 38.49 -1.54 8.32
CA GLU A 71 39.94 -1.39 8.51
C GLU A 71 40.74 -2.42 7.72
N GLU A 72 40.31 -3.68 7.72
CA GLU A 72 40.93 -4.76 6.95
C GLU A 72 40.94 -4.45 5.45
N GLU A 73 39.78 -4.06 4.89
CA GLU A 73 39.67 -3.65 3.49
C GLU A 73 40.59 -2.47 3.16
N ARG A 74 40.64 -1.44 4.01
CA ARG A 74 41.51 -0.28 3.80
C ARG A 74 42.98 -0.65 3.79
N ASN A 75 43.41 -1.53 4.68
CA ASN A 75 44.78 -1.99 4.78
C ASN A 75 45.20 -2.79 3.54
N VAL A 76 44.30 -3.61 2.98
CA VAL A 76 44.54 -4.33 1.71
C VAL A 76 44.77 -3.38 0.54
N TRP A 77 44.09 -2.24 0.51
CA TRP A 77 44.21 -1.26 -0.59
C TRP A 77 45.41 -0.33 -0.44
N GLN A 78 46.01 -0.27 0.75
CA GLN A 78 47.19 0.54 1.05
C GLN A 78 48.51 -0.26 1.06
N ALA A 79 48.42 -1.59 0.94
CA ALA A 79 49.56 -2.52 0.82
C ALA A 79 49.96 -2.75 -0.64
#